data_AF-A0A955BRZ5-F1
#
_entry.id   AF-A0A955BRZ5-F1
#
_cell.length_a   1.000
_cell.length_b   1.000
_cell.length_c   1.000
_cell.angle_alpha   90.00
_cell.angle_beta   90.00
_cell.angle_gamma   90.00
#
_symmetry.space_group_name_H-M   'P 1'
#
loop_
_entity.id
_entity.type
_entity.pdbx_description
1 polymer ?
#
loop_
_entity_poly.entity_id
_entity_poly.type
_entity_poly.pdbx_seq_one_letter_code
_entity_poly.pdbx_strand_id
1 'polypeptide(L)'
;MSAIPSFADVPLTGPAGDKAPASPQGTAAAASANSVPVWDTPEHIAVKPLYTAEDLAGVDHLDTMPGLPPYVRGPYATMYALRPWTVRQYAGFSTATESNAFYRRNLAAGQMGLSIAFDLAT
;
A
#
# COMPACT_ATOMS: atom_id res chain seq x y z
N MET A 1 16.93 26.88 42.53
CA MET A 1 15.59 26.61 41.96
C MET A 1 15.79 26.01 40.58
N SER A 2 15.42 24.75 40.38
CA SER A 2 15.50 24.09 39.06
C SER A 2 14.25 24.45 38.27
N ALA A 3 14.40 25.03 37.07
CA ALA A 3 13.29 25.37 36.19
C ALA A 3 12.85 24.15 35.38
N ILE A 4 11.54 24.03 35.12
CA ILE A 4 11.00 22.99 34.23
C ILE A 4 11.44 23.31 32.80
N PRO A 5 12.16 22.42 32.09
CA PRO A 5 12.53 22.66 30.70
C PRO A 5 11.28 22.74 29.81
N SER A 6 11.25 23.72 28.91
CA SER A 6 10.16 23.96 27.96
C SER A 6 10.61 23.56 26.55
N PHE A 7 9.75 22.82 25.84
CA PHE A 7 9.95 22.44 24.45
C PHE A 7 9.32 23.42 23.45
N ALA A 8 8.74 24.53 23.92
CA ALA A 8 8.06 25.50 23.06
C ALA A 8 8.96 26.08 21.95
N ASP A 9 10.25 26.22 22.24
CA ASP A 9 11.26 26.79 21.33
C ASP A 9 12.27 25.74 20.85
N VAL A 10 12.04 24.46 21.15
CA VAL A 10 12.94 23.37 20.70
C VAL A 10 12.53 22.97 19.29
N PRO A 11 13.40 23.16 18.27
CA PRO A 11 13.09 22.76 16.91
C PRO A 11 12.91 21.24 16.83
N LEU A 12 11.92 20.80 16.05
CA LEU A 12 11.63 19.38 15.82
C LEU A 12 12.84 18.62 15.28
N THR A 13 13.68 19.30 14.48
CA THR A 13 14.93 18.78 13.92
C THR A 13 16.11 19.39 14.65
N GLY A 14 17.10 18.58 15.05
CA GLY A 14 18.35 19.07 15.64
C GLY A 14 19.19 19.94 14.69
N PRO A 15 20.29 20.55 15.17
CA PRO A 15 21.13 21.49 14.40
C PRO A 15 21.83 20.87 13.18
N ALA A 16 21.74 19.55 13.00
CA ALA A 16 21.98 18.89 11.73
C ALA A 16 20.61 18.64 11.08
N GLY A 17 20.06 19.65 10.40
CA GLY A 17 18.91 19.46 9.52
C GLY A 17 19.19 18.26 8.61
N ASP A 18 18.26 17.31 8.58
CA ASP A 18 18.27 16.15 7.70
C ASP A 18 19.54 15.28 7.71
N LYS A 19 20.02 14.87 8.89
CA LYS A 19 20.36 13.45 8.97
C LYS A 19 19.03 12.72 9.13
N ALA A 20 18.55 12.11 8.04
CA ALA A 20 17.58 11.02 8.14
C ALA A 20 17.99 10.16 9.36
N PRO A 21 17.06 9.76 10.24
CA PRO A 21 17.42 8.89 11.36
C PRO A 21 18.28 7.79 10.77
N ALA A 22 19.54 7.69 11.20
CA ALA A 22 20.53 6.82 10.59
C ALA A 22 19.86 5.47 10.35
N SER A 23 19.70 5.07 9.07
CA SER A 23 19.00 3.84 8.65
C SER A 23 19.34 2.76 9.67
N PRO A 24 18.43 2.30 10.54
CA PRO A 24 18.72 1.79 11.89
C PRO A 24 20.14 1.24 12.07
N GLN A 25 21.12 2.14 12.18
CA GLN A 25 22.55 1.83 12.23
C GLN A 25 23.05 2.06 13.66
N GLY A 26 22.18 2.58 14.53
CA GLY A 26 22.37 2.66 15.98
C GLY A 26 21.20 1.98 16.70
N THR A 27 21.50 0.88 17.39
CA THR A 27 20.64 -0.02 18.20
C THR A 27 19.89 -1.16 17.49
N ALA A 28 19.95 -1.30 16.16
CA ALA A 28 19.87 -2.62 15.51
C ALA A 28 21.24 -3.27 15.33
N ALA A 29 22.33 -2.57 15.68
CA ALA A 29 23.65 -3.15 15.87
C ALA A 29 23.74 -3.86 17.24
N ALA A 30 22.91 -4.90 17.46
CA ALA A 30 23.06 -5.86 18.57
C ALA A 30 22.10 -7.06 18.52
N ALA A 31 21.06 -7.06 17.69
CA ALA A 31 20.50 -8.33 17.24
C ALA A 31 21.38 -8.75 16.07
N SER A 32 22.15 -9.82 16.24
CA SER A 32 22.93 -10.39 15.14
C SER A 32 22.05 -10.47 13.88
N ALA A 33 22.63 -10.24 12.71
CA ALA A 33 21.99 -10.52 11.41
C ALA A 33 21.59 -12.01 11.22
N ASN A 34 21.54 -12.79 12.31
CA ASN A 34 21.34 -14.23 12.39
C ASN A 34 20.09 -14.64 13.20
N SER A 35 19.19 -13.74 13.62
CA SER A 35 18.01 -14.14 14.42
C SER A 35 16.65 -14.07 13.72
N VAL A 36 16.52 -13.36 12.60
CA VAL A 36 15.28 -13.34 11.82
C VAL A 36 15.51 -14.09 10.50
N PRO A 37 14.90 -15.26 10.31
CA PRO A 37 15.08 -16.04 9.10
C PRO A 37 14.48 -15.30 7.89
N VAL A 38 15.13 -15.45 6.74
CA VAL A 38 14.57 -15.06 5.44
C VAL A 38 13.32 -15.90 5.19
N TRP A 39 12.23 -15.25 4.80
CA TRP A 39 11.01 -15.95 4.43
C TRP A 39 11.05 -16.32 2.95
N ASP A 40 11.01 -17.62 2.65
CA ASP A 40 10.81 -18.13 1.30
C ASP A 40 9.31 -18.19 1.00
N THR A 41 8.85 -17.34 0.09
CA THR A 41 7.43 -17.32 -0.30
C THR A 41 7.12 -18.47 -1.28
N PRO A 42 5.83 -18.83 -1.48
CA PRO A 42 5.45 -19.81 -2.50
C PRO A 42 5.92 -19.44 -3.93
N GLU A 43 6.22 -18.18 -4.19
CA GLU A 43 6.78 -17.68 -5.44
C GLU A 43 8.31 -17.88 -5.55
N HIS A 44 8.94 -18.52 -4.56
CA HIS A 44 10.40 -18.70 -4.46
C HIS A 44 11.17 -17.39 -4.37
N ILE A 45 10.59 -16.39 -3.70
CA ILE A 45 11.20 -15.09 -3.45
C ILE A 45 11.66 -15.06 -1.99
N ALA A 46 12.98 -14.88 -1.82
CA ALA A 46 13.62 -14.72 -0.53
C ALA A 46 13.37 -13.31 0.04
N VAL A 47 12.39 -13.19 0.94
CA VAL A 47 12.02 -11.91 1.58
C VAL A 47 12.89 -11.63 2.79
N LYS A 48 13.66 -10.54 2.72
CA LYS A 48 14.52 -10.05 3.82
C LYS A 48 13.66 -9.40 4.92
N PRO A 49 14.07 -9.48 6.20
CA PRO A 49 13.35 -8.83 7.30
C PRO A 49 13.47 -7.30 7.31
N LEU A 50 14.42 -6.74 6.56
CA LEU A 50 14.64 -5.31 6.40
C LEU A 50 15.16 -5.03 4.98
N TYR A 51 14.63 -3.99 4.36
CA TYR A 51 15.10 -3.44 3.10
C TYR A 51 15.58 -2.00 3.31
N THR A 52 16.70 -1.63 2.69
CA THR A 52 17.33 -0.30 2.81
C THR A 52 17.43 0.38 1.44
N ALA A 53 17.99 1.59 1.40
CA ALA A 53 18.32 2.27 0.15
C ALA A 53 19.31 1.48 -0.72
N GLU A 54 20.14 0.61 -0.13
CA GLU A 54 21.06 -0.25 -0.90
C GLU A 54 20.30 -1.29 -1.73
N ASP A 55 19.13 -1.75 -1.28
CA ASP A 55 18.30 -2.71 -2.02
C ASP A 55 17.59 -2.10 -3.23
N LEU A 56 17.61 -0.77 -3.38
CA LEU A 56 17.10 -0.08 -4.57
C LEU A 56 18.11 -0.07 -5.74
N ALA A 57 19.35 -0.52 -5.50
CA ALA A 57 20.38 -0.57 -6.53
C ALA A 57 19.92 -1.47 -7.70
N GLY A 58 19.93 -0.92 -8.93
CA GLY A 58 19.52 -1.64 -10.13
C GLY A 58 18.00 -1.70 -10.36
N VAL A 59 17.21 -0.87 -9.68
CA VAL A 59 15.79 -0.71 -9.99
C VAL A 59 15.58 0.46 -10.96
N ASP A 60 15.25 0.14 -12.20
CA ASP A 60 15.32 1.08 -13.34
C ASP A 60 14.13 2.05 -13.45
N HIS A 61 13.06 1.82 -12.67
CA HIS A 61 11.75 2.45 -12.88
C HIS A 61 11.29 3.33 -11.70
N LEU A 62 12.21 3.70 -10.81
CA LEU A 62 11.91 4.50 -9.62
C LEU A 62 11.39 5.91 -9.98
N ASP A 63 11.93 6.51 -11.04
CA ASP A 63 11.61 7.88 -11.48
C ASP A 63 10.48 7.94 -12.53
N THR A 64 9.64 6.91 -12.60
CA THR A 64 8.48 6.88 -13.51
C THR A 64 7.29 7.68 -12.97
N MET A 65 6.36 8.04 -13.87
CA MET A 65 5.13 8.78 -13.54
C MET A 65 3.88 7.93 -13.82
N PRO A 66 2.81 8.06 -13.00
CA PRO A 66 1.53 7.44 -13.30
C PRO A 66 0.97 7.96 -14.63
N GLY A 67 0.27 7.12 -15.39
CA GLY A 67 -0.31 7.49 -16.67
C GLY A 67 0.68 7.59 -17.84
N LEU A 68 1.96 7.27 -17.64
CA LEU A 68 2.97 7.14 -18.69
C LEU A 68 3.56 5.73 -18.69
N PRO A 69 3.93 5.15 -19.86
CA PRO A 69 4.65 3.89 -19.92
C PRO A 69 5.93 3.93 -19.04
N PRO A 70 6.29 2.84 -18.34
CA PRO A 70 5.69 1.50 -18.34
C PRO A 70 4.49 1.32 -17.38
N TYR A 71 3.91 2.40 -16.86
CA TYR A 71 2.71 2.40 -15.99
C TYR A 71 2.88 1.72 -14.63
N VAL A 72 4.11 1.54 -14.14
CA VAL A 72 4.38 0.90 -12.83
C VAL A 72 3.65 1.61 -11.68
N ARG A 73 3.49 2.93 -11.76
CA ARG A 73 2.79 3.75 -10.74
C ARG A 73 1.29 3.91 -11.00
N GLY A 74 0.76 3.22 -12.00
CA GLY A 74 -0.66 3.19 -12.35
C GLY A 74 -0.96 3.69 -13.78
N PRO A 75 -2.09 3.25 -14.37
CA PRO A 75 -2.44 3.54 -15.75
C PRO A 75 -2.99 4.96 -16.00
N TYR A 76 -3.38 5.70 -14.96
CA TYR A 76 -3.98 7.03 -15.08
C TYR A 76 -3.15 8.07 -14.34
N ALA A 77 -2.95 9.26 -14.92
CA ALA A 77 -2.05 10.29 -14.36
C ALA A 77 -2.40 10.74 -12.93
N THR A 78 -3.68 10.77 -12.57
CA THR A 78 -4.15 11.22 -11.25
C THR A 78 -4.56 10.07 -10.32
N MET A 79 -4.60 8.82 -10.82
CA MET A 79 -5.11 7.64 -10.12
C MET A 79 -6.33 7.96 -9.22
N TYR A 80 -6.27 7.54 -7.95
CA TYR A 80 -7.35 7.68 -6.98
C TYR A 80 -7.45 9.06 -6.34
N ALA A 81 -6.53 9.98 -6.62
CA ALA A 81 -6.64 11.36 -6.15
C ALA A 81 -7.83 12.09 -6.81
N LEU A 82 -8.18 11.71 -8.05
CA LEU A 82 -9.33 12.27 -8.76
C LEU A 82 -10.56 11.35 -8.73
N ARG A 83 -10.37 10.05 -8.98
CA ARG A 83 -11.47 9.09 -9.09
C ARG A 83 -11.09 7.78 -8.39
N PRO A 84 -11.78 7.36 -7.32
CA PRO A 84 -11.49 6.11 -6.64
C PRO A 84 -11.78 4.91 -7.55
N TRP A 85 -11.30 3.73 -7.16
CA TRP A 85 -11.65 2.49 -7.84
C TRP A 85 -13.16 2.24 -7.74
N THR A 86 -13.71 1.53 -8.73
CA THR A 86 -15.14 1.20 -8.74
C THR A 86 -15.43 0.11 -7.72
N VAL A 87 -16.32 0.37 -6.77
CA VAL A 87 -16.89 -0.68 -5.91
C VAL A 87 -17.76 -1.59 -6.78
N ARG A 88 -17.25 -2.79 -7.08
CA ARG A 88 -17.87 -3.76 -7.99
C ARG A 88 -18.03 -5.12 -7.30
N GLN A 89 -19.14 -5.29 -6.58
CA GLN A 89 -19.44 -6.53 -5.89
C GLN A 89 -19.90 -7.61 -6.89
N TYR A 90 -19.24 -8.77 -6.84
CA TYR A 90 -19.69 -9.98 -7.53
C TYR A 90 -20.89 -10.57 -6.80
N ALA A 91 -22.01 -10.73 -7.51
CA ALA A 91 -23.26 -11.21 -6.95
C ALA A 91 -24.21 -11.77 -8.02
N GLY A 92 -25.02 -12.74 -7.61
CA GLY A 92 -26.06 -13.36 -8.42
C GLY A 92 -26.46 -14.67 -7.74
N PHE A 93 -27.76 -14.88 -7.54
CA PHE A 93 -28.28 -16.09 -6.92
C PHE A 93 -29.77 -16.29 -7.24
N SER A 94 -30.21 -17.55 -7.19
CA SER A 94 -31.60 -17.96 -7.38
C SER A 94 -32.14 -17.51 -8.74
N THR A 95 -33.14 -16.63 -8.79
CA THR A 95 -33.77 -16.17 -10.03
C THR A 95 -33.25 -14.81 -10.49
N ALA A 96 -33.41 -14.51 -11.78
CA ALA A 96 -33.06 -13.21 -12.35
C ALA A 96 -33.78 -12.04 -11.65
N THR A 97 -35.04 -12.24 -11.24
CA THR A 97 -35.84 -11.22 -10.54
C THR A 97 -35.27 -10.91 -9.15
N GLU A 98 -34.91 -11.94 -8.38
CA GLU A 98 -34.33 -11.75 -7.04
C GLU A 98 -32.95 -11.13 -7.11
N SER A 99 -32.14 -11.58 -8.07
CA SER A 99 -30.83 -10.99 -8.36
C SER A 99 -30.96 -9.51 -8.75
N ASN A 100 -31.92 -9.15 -9.60
CA ASN A 100 -32.16 -7.76 -9.99
C ASN A 100 -32.55 -6.89 -8.78
N ALA A 101 -33.48 -7.36 -7.94
CA ALA A 101 -33.90 -6.65 -6.74
C ALA A 101 -32.72 -6.44 -5.78
N PHE A 102 -31.84 -7.45 -5.65
CA PHE A 102 -30.61 -7.36 -4.88
C PHE A 102 -29.64 -6.31 -5.44
N TYR A 103 -29.39 -6.32 -6.75
CA TYR A 103 -28.52 -5.33 -7.41
C TYR A 103 -28.98 -3.89 -7.17
N ARG A 104 -30.29 -3.63 -7.28
CA ARG A 104 -30.86 -2.29 -7.05
C ARG A 104 -30.65 -1.81 -5.62
N ARG A 105 -30.81 -2.69 -4.63
CA ARG A 105 -30.54 -2.36 -3.22
C ARG A 105 -29.06 -2.02 -3.01
N ASN A 106 -28.15 -2.77 -3.62
CA ASN A 106 -26.72 -2.50 -3.46
C ASN A 106 -26.31 -1.19 -4.14
N LEU A 107 -26.84 -0.88 -5.32
CA LEU A 107 -26.60 0.40 -5.99
C LEU A 107 -27.08 1.57 -5.12
N ALA A 108 -28.27 1.45 -4.53
CA ALA A 108 -28.79 2.45 -3.58
C ALA A 108 -27.95 2.56 -2.30
N ALA A 109 -27.24 1.50 -1.93
CA ALA A 109 -26.33 1.45 -0.77
C ALA A 109 -24.87 1.83 -1.11
N GLY A 110 -24.58 2.31 -2.33
CA GLY A 110 -23.26 2.83 -2.70
C GLY A 110 -22.39 1.90 -3.56
N GLN A 111 -22.90 0.75 -4.01
CA GLN A 111 -22.24 -0.01 -5.07
C GLN A 111 -22.20 0.82 -6.35
N MET A 112 -21.07 0.83 -7.05
CA MET A 112 -20.87 1.66 -8.25
C MET A 112 -21.00 0.88 -9.56
N GLY A 113 -20.60 -0.40 -9.57
CA GLY A 113 -20.66 -1.26 -10.75
C GLY A 113 -21.22 -2.64 -10.43
N LEU A 114 -21.97 -3.24 -11.35
CA LEU A 114 -22.50 -4.60 -11.21
C LEU A 114 -21.51 -5.65 -11.72
N SER A 115 -21.44 -6.80 -11.06
CA SER A 115 -20.70 -7.97 -11.54
C SER A 115 -21.56 -9.21 -11.28
N ILE A 116 -21.96 -9.87 -12.36
CA ILE A 116 -23.05 -10.86 -12.34
C ILE A 116 -22.47 -12.26 -12.22
N ALA A 117 -22.88 -12.97 -11.17
CA ALA A 117 -22.62 -14.39 -11.02
C ALA A 117 -23.68 -15.22 -11.74
N PHE A 118 -23.25 -16.14 -12.58
CA PHE A 118 -24.10 -17.14 -13.22
C PHE A 118 -23.96 -18.48 -12.50
N ASP A 119 -25.00 -19.32 -12.58
CA ASP A 119 -24.89 -20.71 -12.15
C ASP A 119 -24.06 -21.53 -13.15
N LEU A 120 -23.75 -22.78 -12.81
CA LEU A 120 -22.89 -23.63 -13.64
C LEU A 120 -23.55 -24.08 -14.95
N ALA A 121 -24.89 -24.06 -15.03
CA ALA A 121 -25.61 -24.59 -16.18
C ALA A 121 -25.83 -23.54 -17.28
N THR A 122 -25.82 -22.25 -16.92
CA THR A 122 -25.91 -21.11 -17.84
C THR A 122 -24.73 -21.03 -18.80
#